data_AF-A0A022QKR8-F1
#
_entry.id   AF-A0A022QKR8-F1
#
_cell.length_a   1.000
_cell.length_b   1.000
_cell.length_c   1.000
_cell.angle_alpha   90.00
_cell.angle_beta   90.00
_cell.angle_gamma   90.00
#
_symmetry.space_group_name_H-M   'P 1'
#
loop_
_entity.id
_entity.type
_entity.pdbx_description
1 polymer ?
#
loop_
_entity_poly.entity_id
_entity_poly.type
_entity_poly.pdbx_seq_one_letter_code
_entity_poly.pdbx_strand_id
1 'polypeptide(L)'
;LKCVDNEEPPVILAEFSLAVKDFYDVSLVDGYNVGVGVQPTGGSGDCHYAACARDVIGSFPNELQLVSSGGGTVVACKSTCVAFHTPEYCCNGDHSSLETCGPTAYSLLFEGMCLSTYSYAYDDRSSTFTCSGSDYSITFCAN
;
A
#
# COMPACT_ATOMS: atom_id res chain seq x y z
N LEU A 1 16.85 2.36 -18.26
CA LEU A 1 16.12 3.47 -17.62
C LEU A 1 16.56 3.54 -16.16
N LYS A 2 16.65 4.73 -15.55
CA LYS A 2 16.91 4.91 -14.10
C LYS A 2 15.98 6.03 -13.62
N CYS A 3 15.16 5.76 -12.60
CA CYS A 3 14.29 6.77 -12.01
C CYS A 3 15.15 7.78 -11.22
N VAL A 4 14.85 9.08 -11.35
CA VAL A 4 15.55 10.19 -10.67
C VAL A 4 14.61 11.15 -9.94
N ASP A 5 13.31 11.06 -10.21
CA ASP A 5 12.25 11.88 -9.63
C ASP A 5 11.33 11.02 -8.75
N ASN A 6 10.39 11.69 -8.06
CA ASN A 6 9.32 11.04 -7.30
C ASN A 6 8.41 10.20 -8.21
N GLU A 7 7.77 9.20 -7.62
CA GLU A 7 6.76 8.39 -8.30
C GLU A 7 5.55 9.21 -8.77
N GLU A 8 4.84 8.67 -9.77
CA GLU A 8 3.55 9.20 -10.21
C GLU A 8 2.46 8.20 -9.79
N PRO A 9 1.64 8.53 -8.77
CA PRO A 9 0.49 7.72 -8.39
C PRO A 9 -0.51 7.54 -9.55
N PRO A 10 -1.22 6.39 -9.64
CA PRO A 10 -1.33 5.36 -8.62
C PRO A 10 -0.28 4.24 -8.71
N VAL A 11 0.35 3.93 -7.57
CA VAL A 11 1.39 2.89 -7.47
C VAL A 11 1.35 2.22 -6.10
N ILE A 12 1.55 0.90 -6.09
CA ILE A 12 1.76 0.15 -4.84
C ILE A 12 3.23 0.26 -4.41
N LEU A 13 3.46 0.38 -3.11
CA LEU A 13 4.81 0.52 -2.56
C LEU A 13 5.20 -0.70 -1.73
N ALA A 14 6.48 -1.06 -1.83
CA ALA A 14 7.15 -1.93 -0.86
C ALA A 14 8.15 -1.05 -0.11
N GLU A 15 7.87 -0.78 1.16
CA GLU A 15 8.59 0.19 1.96
C GLU A 15 9.53 -0.52 2.94
N PHE A 16 10.72 0.04 3.15
CA PHE A 16 11.75 -0.54 4.02
C PHE A 16 12.49 0.54 4.81
N SER A 17 12.63 0.32 6.10
CA SER A 17 13.55 1.03 6.99
C SER A 17 14.51 0.02 7.60
N LEU A 18 15.75 -0.02 7.09
CA LEU A 18 16.75 -1.02 7.45
C LEU A 18 17.65 -0.53 8.60
N ALA A 19 17.82 -1.35 9.63
CA ALA A 19 18.62 -1.04 10.82
C ALA A 19 19.09 -2.34 11.54
N VAL A 20 19.27 -2.28 12.86
CA VAL A 20 19.46 -3.51 13.67
C VAL A 20 18.18 -4.35 13.68
N LYS A 21 17.03 -3.67 13.66
CA LYS A 21 15.70 -4.22 13.50
C LYS A 21 15.04 -3.48 12.36
N ASP A 22 14.76 -4.20 11.29
CA ASP A 22 14.15 -3.67 10.09
C ASP A 22 12.64 -3.51 10.30
N PHE A 23 12.08 -2.50 9.64
CA PHE A 23 10.64 -2.29 9.48
C PHE A 23 10.32 -2.32 8.00
N TYR A 24 9.27 -3.04 7.61
CA TYR A 24 8.88 -3.16 6.21
C TYR A 24 7.38 -3.43 6.08
N ASP A 25 6.83 -3.03 4.95
CA ASP A 25 5.41 -3.16 4.66
C ASP A 25 5.14 -3.10 3.14
N VAL A 26 3.88 -3.38 2.80
CA VAL A 26 3.32 -3.11 1.47
C VAL A 26 2.18 -2.12 1.65
N SER A 27 2.21 -1.03 0.87
CA SER A 27 1.38 0.14 1.11
C SER A 27 0.56 0.53 -0.13
N LEU A 28 -0.71 0.85 0.12
CA LEU A 28 -1.70 1.32 -0.87
C LEU A 28 -1.96 2.83 -0.73
N VAL A 29 -1.18 3.54 0.10
CA VAL A 29 -1.36 4.97 0.37
C VAL A 29 -1.31 5.80 -0.91
N ASP A 30 -0.48 5.40 -1.87
CA ASP A 30 -0.36 6.03 -3.19
C ASP A 30 -1.09 5.25 -4.30
N GLY A 31 -1.92 4.26 -3.93
CA GLY A 31 -2.77 3.50 -4.84
C GLY A 31 -2.26 2.10 -5.15
N TYR A 32 -2.79 1.51 -6.23
CA TYR A 32 -2.51 0.14 -6.64
C TYR A 32 -2.40 0.04 -8.16
N ASN A 33 -1.39 -0.65 -8.67
CA ASN A 33 -1.23 -0.92 -10.10
C ASN A 33 -0.83 -2.37 -10.42
N VAL A 34 -0.21 -3.09 -9.48
CA VAL A 34 0.19 -4.49 -9.64
C VAL A 34 0.24 -5.19 -8.29
N GLY A 35 0.06 -6.50 -8.24
CA GLY A 35 0.21 -7.25 -7.00
C GLY A 35 1.67 -7.28 -6.56
N VAL A 36 1.95 -7.04 -5.28
CA VAL A 36 3.31 -7.10 -4.71
C VAL A 36 3.31 -7.91 -3.43
N GLY A 37 4.37 -8.70 -3.25
CA GLY A 37 4.68 -9.39 -2.01
C GLY A 37 6.15 -9.22 -1.61
N VAL A 38 6.38 -9.13 -0.31
CA VAL A 38 7.69 -9.00 0.34
C VAL A 38 7.87 -10.16 1.31
N GLN A 39 8.82 -11.04 1.00
CA GLN A 39 9.18 -12.18 1.82
C GLN A 39 10.58 -11.98 2.41
N PRO A 40 10.71 -11.80 3.74
CA PRO A 40 12.00 -11.92 4.40
C PRO A 40 12.53 -13.34 4.28
N THR A 41 13.85 -13.47 4.11
CA THR A 41 14.58 -14.72 4.03
C THR A 41 15.73 -14.71 5.04
N GLY A 42 15.78 -15.74 5.88
CA GLY A 42 16.62 -15.69 7.07
C GLY A 42 16.08 -14.71 8.12
N GLY A 43 16.97 -14.19 8.96
CA GLY A 43 16.64 -13.27 10.05
C GLY A 43 15.93 -13.91 11.25
N SER A 44 15.52 -13.07 12.19
CA SER A 44 14.80 -13.45 13.41
C SER A 44 13.83 -12.35 13.86
N GLY A 45 12.81 -12.73 14.64
CA GLY A 45 11.71 -11.86 15.04
C GLY A 45 10.41 -12.29 14.37
N ASP A 46 9.55 -11.33 14.02
CA ASP A 46 8.23 -11.61 13.43
C ASP A 46 8.38 -12.12 11.99
N CYS A 47 9.19 -11.42 11.18
CA CYS A 47 9.59 -11.80 9.82
C CYS A 47 8.44 -12.32 8.93
N HIS A 48 7.26 -11.71 9.07
CA HIS A 48 6.05 -12.09 8.35
C HIS A 48 6.11 -11.68 6.88
N TYR A 49 5.33 -12.38 6.06
CA TYR A 49 5.11 -12.04 4.66
C TYR A 49 4.17 -10.83 4.56
N ALA A 50 4.59 -9.77 3.87
CA ALA A 50 3.78 -8.58 3.62
C ALA A 50 3.32 -8.57 2.16
N ALA A 51 2.03 -8.47 1.86
CA ALA A 51 1.57 -8.55 0.48
C ALA A 51 0.19 -7.95 0.20
N CYS A 52 0.08 -7.34 -0.98
CA CYS A 52 -1.17 -7.15 -1.71
C CYS A 52 -1.09 -8.01 -2.97
N ALA A 53 -1.23 -9.32 -2.81
CA ALA A 53 -0.93 -10.30 -3.87
C ALA A 53 -2.05 -10.40 -4.92
N ARG A 54 -3.31 -10.19 -4.51
CA ARG A 54 -4.47 -10.38 -5.38
C ARG A 54 -4.58 -9.28 -6.42
N ASP A 55 -4.93 -9.65 -7.66
CA ASP A 55 -5.42 -8.69 -8.64
C ASP A 55 -6.78 -8.17 -8.19
N VAL A 56 -6.76 -6.95 -7.66
CA VAL A 56 -7.91 -6.26 -7.10
C VAL A 56 -8.34 -5.09 -7.97
N ILE A 57 -7.68 -4.84 -9.12
CA ILE A 57 -7.88 -3.65 -9.97
C ILE A 57 -9.35 -3.50 -10.38
N GLY A 58 -10.01 -4.59 -10.74
CA GLY A 58 -11.42 -4.58 -11.14
C GLY A 58 -12.42 -4.43 -10.00
N SER A 59 -11.98 -4.51 -8.74
CA SER A 59 -12.83 -4.49 -7.54
C SER A 59 -12.90 -3.12 -6.87
N PHE A 60 -12.04 -2.18 -7.26
CA PHE A 60 -12.11 -0.81 -6.73
C PHE A 60 -13.37 -0.08 -7.22
N PRO A 61 -13.93 0.83 -6.40
CA PRO A 61 -14.99 1.74 -6.83
C PRO A 61 -14.61 2.53 -8.09
N ASN A 62 -15.59 2.80 -8.96
CA ASN A 62 -15.37 3.41 -10.28
C ASN A 62 -14.67 4.78 -10.18
N GLU A 63 -14.95 5.55 -9.13
CA GLU A 63 -14.36 6.86 -8.84
C GLU A 63 -12.85 6.79 -8.54
N LEU A 64 -12.32 5.60 -8.22
CA LEU A 64 -10.91 5.37 -7.96
C LEU A 64 -10.19 4.70 -9.14
N GLN A 65 -10.93 4.17 -10.11
CA GLN A 65 -10.36 3.45 -11.25
C GLN A 65 -9.65 4.39 -12.23
N LEU A 66 -8.42 4.02 -12.61
CA LEU A 66 -7.71 4.62 -13.75
C LEU A 66 -7.91 3.73 -14.97
N VAL A 67 -8.55 4.27 -16.01
CA VAL A 67 -8.84 3.54 -17.26
C VAL A 67 -7.79 3.86 -18.32
N SER A 68 -7.36 2.84 -19.06
CA SER A 68 -6.44 2.97 -20.20
C SER A 68 -6.95 4.02 -21.21
N SER A 69 -6.01 4.68 -21.90
CA SER A 69 -6.30 5.68 -22.94
C SER A 69 -7.14 5.15 -24.10
N GLY A 70 -7.08 3.84 -24.36
CA GLY A 70 -7.93 3.16 -25.36
C GLY A 70 -9.36 2.87 -24.90
N GLY A 71 -9.68 3.14 -23.63
CA GLY A 71 -10.95 2.82 -22.99
C GLY A 71 -11.12 1.33 -22.67
N GLY A 72 -11.98 1.02 -21.70
CA GLY A 72 -12.47 -0.34 -21.47
C GLY A 72 -11.61 -1.27 -20.61
N THR A 73 -10.45 -0.82 -20.12
CA THR A 73 -9.64 -1.60 -19.16
C THR A 73 -9.14 -0.71 -18.05
N VAL A 74 -9.46 -1.08 -16.81
CA VAL A 74 -8.87 -0.47 -15.62
C VAL A 74 -7.44 -0.98 -15.51
N VAL A 75 -6.48 -0.06 -15.40
CA VAL A 75 -5.04 -0.38 -15.38
C VAL A 75 -4.40 -0.12 -14.03
N ALA A 76 -5.05 0.67 -13.17
CA ALA A 76 -4.62 0.96 -11.82
C ALA A 76 -5.77 1.59 -11.04
N CYS A 77 -5.60 1.76 -9.73
CA CYS A 77 -6.60 2.33 -8.84
C CYS A 77 -5.95 3.34 -7.89
N LYS A 78 -6.54 4.53 -7.81
CA LYS A 78 -6.12 5.59 -6.90
C LYS A 78 -6.45 5.22 -5.46
N SER A 79 -5.60 5.63 -4.54
CA SER A 79 -6.01 5.76 -3.15
C SER A 79 -7.02 6.89 -3.00
N THR A 80 -7.69 6.96 -1.85
CA THR A 80 -8.64 8.04 -1.56
C THR A 80 -7.97 9.39 -1.44
N CYS A 81 -6.74 9.47 -0.90
CA CYS A 81 -6.00 10.73 -0.86
C CYS A 81 -5.68 11.22 -2.28
N VAL A 82 -5.18 10.34 -3.16
CA VAL A 82 -4.88 10.65 -4.57
C VAL A 82 -6.14 11.01 -5.36
N ALA A 83 -7.29 10.43 -5.03
CA ALA A 83 -8.55 10.74 -5.71
C ALA A 83 -9.18 12.06 -5.23
N PHE A 84 -9.27 12.25 -3.92
CA PHE A 84 -10.13 13.28 -3.32
C PHE A 84 -9.37 14.49 -2.78
N HIS A 85 -8.09 14.34 -2.44
CA HIS A 85 -7.22 15.42 -1.93
C HIS A 85 -7.77 16.14 -0.68
N THR A 86 -8.58 15.46 0.14
CA THR A 86 -9.15 16.07 1.35
C THR A 86 -8.36 15.68 2.60
N PRO A 87 -8.32 16.54 3.64
CA PRO A 87 -7.59 16.26 4.87
C PRO A 87 -7.98 14.94 5.54
N GLU A 88 -9.26 14.56 5.46
CA GLU A 88 -9.80 13.33 6.04
C GLU A 88 -9.24 12.06 5.37
N TYR A 89 -8.96 12.10 4.07
CA TYR A 89 -8.41 10.97 3.33
C TYR A 89 -6.88 10.99 3.28
N CYS A 90 -6.28 12.17 3.35
CA CYS A 90 -4.83 12.35 3.34
C CYS A 90 -4.21 12.41 4.73
N CYS A 91 -5.03 12.32 5.79
CA CYS A 91 -4.60 12.43 7.18
C CYS A 91 -3.66 13.63 7.45
N ASN A 92 -4.06 14.83 7.04
CA ASN A 92 -3.26 16.04 7.20
C ASN A 92 -4.05 17.18 7.86
N GLY A 93 -3.38 18.28 8.21
CA GLY A 93 -4.01 19.41 8.87
C GLY A 93 -4.69 19.00 10.18
N ASP A 94 -5.97 19.29 10.32
CA ASP A 94 -6.77 18.92 11.50
C ASP A 94 -6.96 17.39 11.64
N HIS A 95 -6.65 16.62 10.59
CA HIS A 95 -6.67 15.16 10.54
C HIS A 95 -5.26 14.54 10.62
N SER A 96 -4.26 15.27 11.16
CA SER A 96 -2.86 14.80 11.25
C SER A 96 -2.54 13.96 12.49
N SER A 97 -3.53 13.30 13.09
CA SER A 97 -3.31 12.44 14.23
C SER A 97 -4.18 11.18 14.16
N LEU A 98 -3.77 10.13 14.87
CA LEU A 98 -4.55 8.89 14.99
C LEU A 98 -5.97 9.14 15.55
N GLU A 99 -6.13 10.14 16.42
CA GLU A 99 -7.42 10.48 17.01
C GLU A 99 -8.34 11.22 16.03
N THR A 100 -7.75 11.91 15.04
CA THR A 100 -8.49 12.77 14.12
C THR A 100 -8.60 12.22 12.70
N CYS A 101 -7.79 11.25 12.30
CA CYS A 101 -7.93 10.53 11.03
C CYS A 101 -8.18 9.04 11.28
N GLY A 102 -9.48 8.71 11.35
CA GLY A 102 -9.95 7.34 11.55
C GLY A 102 -10.21 6.60 10.23
N PRO A 103 -10.54 5.29 10.31
CA PRO A 103 -10.87 4.48 9.15
C PRO A 103 -12.09 5.02 8.40
N THR A 104 -12.07 4.89 7.08
CA THR A 104 -13.15 5.29 6.16
C THR A 104 -13.75 4.05 5.49
N ALA A 105 -14.90 4.21 4.83
CA ALA A 105 -15.50 3.11 4.06
C ALA A 105 -14.55 2.53 3.00
N TYR A 106 -13.67 3.38 2.43
CA TYR A 106 -12.67 2.96 1.47
C TYR A 106 -11.49 2.23 2.11
N SER A 107 -10.97 2.72 3.25
CA SER A 107 -9.84 2.05 3.92
C SER A 107 -10.23 0.65 4.37
N LEU A 108 -11.42 0.48 4.93
CA LEU A 108 -11.99 -0.83 5.28
C LEU A 108 -12.18 -1.75 4.07
N LEU A 109 -12.51 -1.18 2.90
CA LEU A 109 -12.61 -1.93 1.64
C LEU A 109 -11.23 -2.41 1.18
N PHE A 110 -10.18 -1.59 1.34
CA PHE A 110 -8.81 -1.93 0.99
C PHE A 110 -8.21 -3.00 1.91
N GLU A 111 -8.44 -2.89 3.23
CA GLU A 111 -8.07 -3.93 4.21
C GLU A 111 -8.67 -5.30 3.83
N GLY A 112 -9.92 -5.32 3.36
CA GLY A 112 -10.59 -6.55 2.93
C GLY A 112 -10.05 -7.15 1.62
N MET A 113 -9.41 -6.33 0.79
CA MET A 113 -8.85 -6.75 -0.51
C MET A 113 -7.42 -7.27 -0.36
N CYS A 114 -6.63 -6.63 0.51
CA CYS A 114 -5.25 -6.99 0.80
C CYS A 114 -5.06 -7.15 2.30
N LEU A 115 -5.15 -8.40 2.75
CA LEU A 115 -4.85 -8.77 4.14
C LEU A 115 -3.40 -8.41 4.43
N SER A 116 -3.17 -7.59 5.47
CA SER A 116 -1.85 -7.15 5.94
C SER A 116 -1.15 -6.07 5.09
N THR A 117 -1.88 -5.03 4.69
CA THR A 117 -1.31 -3.85 4.01
C THR A 117 -1.89 -2.55 4.56
N TYR A 118 -1.09 -1.48 4.53
CA TYR A 118 -1.57 -0.13 4.88
C TYR A 118 -2.67 0.30 3.92
N SER A 119 -3.89 0.44 4.44
CA SER A 119 -5.03 0.96 3.69
C SER A 119 -5.15 2.50 3.77
N TYR A 120 -4.56 3.11 4.80
CA TYR A 120 -4.47 4.57 5.00
C TYR A 120 -3.32 4.94 5.97
N ALA A 121 -3.01 6.24 6.10
CA ALA A 121 -1.79 6.72 6.76
C ALA A 121 -1.63 6.36 8.26
N TYR A 122 -2.72 6.05 8.97
CA TYR A 122 -2.67 5.63 10.37
C TYR A 122 -3.30 4.25 10.60
N ASP A 123 -3.36 3.42 9.56
CA ASP A 123 -3.71 2.01 9.72
C ASP A 123 -2.79 1.36 10.76
N ASP A 124 -3.35 0.47 11.58
CA ASP A 124 -2.74 0.07 12.84
C ASP A 124 -1.55 -0.90 12.67
N ARG A 125 -0.96 -1.32 13.80
CA ARG A 125 0.27 -2.13 13.94
C ARG A 125 0.26 -3.49 13.21
N SER A 126 -0.80 -3.85 12.49
CA SER A 126 -0.90 -5.07 11.69
C SER A 126 -0.24 -4.98 10.30
N SER A 127 0.13 -3.77 9.87
CA SER A 127 0.65 -3.50 8.51
C SER A 127 2.15 -3.21 8.44
N THR A 128 2.80 -2.80 9.54
CA THR A 128 4.27 -2.73 9.62
C THR A 128 4.81 -4.02 10.25
N PHE A 129 5.62 -4.74 9.48
CA PHE A 129 6.31 -5.93 9.97
C PHE A 129 7.74 -5.64 10.35
N THR A 130 8.29 -6.51 11.20
CA THR A 130 9.66 -6.36 11.67
C THR A 130 10.47 -7.64 11.53
N CYS A 131 11.73 -7.49 11.13
CA CYS A 131 12.66 -8.62 11.03
C CYS A 131 14.08 -8.12 11.33
N SER A 132 14.94 -8.97 11.87
CA SER A 132 16.33 -8.59 12.19
C SER A 132 17.29 -9.51 11.47
N GLY A 133 18.21 -8.94 10.67
CA GLY A 133 19.25 -9.69 9.96
C GLY A 133 18.72 -10.56 8.82
N SER A 134 17.70 -10.09 8.09
CA SER A 134 17.11 -10.76 6.94
C SER A 134 17.56 -10.16 5.61
N ASP A 135 17.56 -11.01 4.58
CA ASP A 135 17.47 -10.57 3.19
C ASP A 135 16.00 -10.54 2.75
N TYR A 136 15.66 -9.85 1.66
CA TYR A 136 14.28 -9.70 1.20
C TYR A 136 14.09 -10.10 -0.26
N SER A 137 13.01 -10.84 -0.54
CA SER A 137 12.53 -11.14 -1.89
C SER A 137 11.26 -10.34 -2.17
N ILE A 138 11.28 -9.53 -3.23
CA ILE A 138 10.13 -8.76 -3.71
C ILE A 138 9.59 -9.44 -4.97
N THR A 139 8.30 -9.78 -4.96
CA THR A 139 7.64 -10.50 -6.07
C THR A 139 6.48 -9.66 -6.60
N PHE A 140 6.52 -9.35 -7.89
CA PHE A 140 5.41 -8.76 -8.63
C PHE A 140 4.47 -9.86 -9.14
N CYS A 141 3.17 -9.58 -9.16
CA CYS A 141 2.12 -10.56 -9.46
C CYS A 141 2.24 -11.80 -8.58
N ALA A 142 2.56 -11.60 -7.30
CA ALA A 142 2.58 -12.68 -6.32
C ALA A 142 1.19 -13.33 -6.28
N ASN A 143 1.10 -14.65 -6.36
CA ASN A 143 -0.15 -15.42 -6.30
C ASN A 143 -0.25 -16.20 -5.00
#